data_AF-A0A7C6GAQ0-F1
#
_entry.id   AF-A0A7C6GAQ0-F1
#
_cell.length_a   1.000
_cell.length_b   1.000
_cell.length_c   1.000
_cell.angle_alpha   90.00
_cell.angle_beta   90.00
_cell.angle_gamma   90.00
#
_symmetry.space_group_name_H-M   'P 1'
#
loop_
_entity.id
_entity.type
_entity.pdbx_description
1 polymer ?
#
loop_
_entity_poly.entity_id
_entity_poly.type
_entity_poly.pdbx_seq_one_letter_code
_entity_poly.pdbx_strand_id
1 'polypeptide(L)'
;MADYEKRKKEFVLKEAGLSKEEADRYFPLTNELTKKKFELHRRHREKVERIKENSNISEAEYRKMLEEDVDMKMKEAALEKEYSGKFEKVLAPEKLYRAQQAEKRFIQNEVTRFRSNRDNNRNR
;
A
#
# COMPACT_ATOMS: atom_id res chain seq x y z
N MET A 1 -9.66 -12.54 -3.98
CA MET A 1 -8.76 -11.90 -2.99
C MET A 1 -7.76 -12.90 -2.43
N ALA A 2 -8.20 -14.07 -1.93
CA ALA A 2 -7.31 -15.11 -1.38
C ALA A 2 -6.19 -15.56 -2.36
N ASP A 3 -6.49 -15.72 -3.65
CA ASP A 3 -5.46 -16.12 -4.63
C ASP A 3 -4.39 -15.05 -4.86
N TYR A 4 -4.75 -13.77 -4.75
CA TYR A 4 -3.78 -12.67 -4.91
C TYR A 4 -2.80 -12.64 -3.74
N GLU A 5 -3.32 -12.75 -2.51
CA GLU A 5 -2.49 -12.78 -1.30
C GLU A 5 -1.58 -14.01 -1.28
N LYS A 6 -2.10 -15.17 -1.71
CA LYS A 6 -1.29 -16.39 -1.79
C LYS A 6 -0.15 -16.26 -2.81
N ARG A 7 -0.43 -15.79 -4.02
CA ARG A 7 0.61 -15.54 -5.05
C ARG A 7 1.64 -14.50 -4.60
N LYS A 8 1.18 -13.42 -3.95
CA LYS A 8 2.07 -12.40 -3.37
C LYS A 8 3.01 -13.03 -2.34
N LYS A 9 2.45 -13.83 -1.42
CA LYS A 9 3.24 -14.50 -0.37
C LYS A 9 4.30 -15.42 -0.94
N GLU A 10 3.93 -16.29 -1.87
CA GLU A 10 4.85 -17.23 -2.53
C GLU A 10 5.95 -16.50 -3.31
N PHE A 11 5.60 -15.43 -4.03
CA PHE A 11 6.57 -14.63 -4.78
C PHE A 11 7.58 -13.95 -3.86
N VAL A 12 7.12 -13.32 -2.78
CA VAL A 12 7.98 -12.62 -1.81
C VAL A 12 8.86 -13.60 -1.05
N LEU A 13 8.32 -14.75 -0.62
CA LEU A 13 9.09 -15.84 0.00
C LEU A 13 10.27 -16.25 -0.87
N LYS A 14 10.03 -16.46 -2.17
CA LYS A 14 11.04 -16.90 -3.14
C LYS A 14 12.09 -15.82 -3.43
N GLU A 15 11.66 -14.59 -3.72
CA GLU A 15 12.57 -13.49 -4.12
C GLU A 15 13.40 -12.97 -2.94
N ALA A 16 12.81 -12.93 -1.74
CA ALA A 16 13.50 -12.44 -0.55
C ALA A 16 14.25 -13.52 0.22
N GLY A 17 14.10 -14.80 -0.17
CA GLY A 17 14.76 -15.93 0.49
C GLY A 17 14.35 -16.06 1.96
N LEU A 18 13.08 -15.81 2.26
CA LEU A 18 12.56 -15.89 3.63
C LEU A 18 12.33 -17.35 4.02
N SER A 19 12.62 -17.70 5.27
CA SER A 19 12.12 -18.95 5.85
C SER A 19 10.62 -18.89 6.08
N LYS A 20 9.98 -20.04 6.28
CA LYS A 20 8.54 -20.09 6.59
C LYS A 20 8.21 -19.33 7.88
N GLU A 21 9.06 -19.47 8.90
CA GLU A 21 8.91 -18.79 10.19
C GLU A 21 9.08 -17.27 10.07
N GLU A 22 10.04 -16.83 9.27
CA GLU A 22 10.27 -15.41 8.94
C GLU A 22 9.07 -14.82 8.21
N ALA A 23 8.56 -15.53 7.21
CA ALA A 23 7.36 -15.15 6.46
C ALA A 23 6.11 -15.08 7.35
N ASP A 24 5.89 -16.06 8.22
CA ASP A 24 4.74 -16.12 9.12
C ASP A 24 4.72 -14.95 10.12
N ARG A 25 5.88 -14.36 10.44
CA ARG A 25 5.99 -13.13 11.26
C ARG A 25 5.91 -11.86 10.42
N TYR A 26 6.47 -11.87 9.22
CA TYR A 26 6.53 -10.70 8.34
C TYR A 26 5.18 -10.34 7.70
N PHE A 27 4.47 -11.33 7.15
CA PHE A 27 3.21 -11.08 6.42
C PHE A 27 2.08 -10.49 7.27
N PRO A 28 1.88 -10.89 8.54
CA PRO A 28 0.90 -10.23 9.41
C PRO A 28 1.21 -8.75 9.62
N LEU A 29 2.49 -8.39 9.83
CA LEU A 29 2.90 -6.99 10.00
C LEU A 29 2.71 -6.17 8.73
N THR A 30 3.05 -6.71 7.56
CA THR A 30 2.81 -6.01 6.28
C THR A 30 1.34 -5.88 5.97
N ASN A 31 0.53 -6.91 6.26
CA ASN A 31 -0.92 -6.84 6.10
C ASN A 31 -1.55 -5.78 7.02
N GLU A 32 -1.10 -5.69 8.28
CA GLU A 32 -1.58 -4.68 9.21
C GLU A 32 -1.22 -3.26 8.74
N LEU A 33 0.04 -3.03 8.35
CA LEU A 33 0.49 -1.74 7.80
C LEU A 33 -0.29 -1.37 6.53
N THR A 34 -0.46 -2.33 5.61
CA THR A 34 -1.21 -2.13 4.37
C THR A 34 -2.66 -1.76 4.66
N LYS A 35 -3.30 -2.43 5.63
CA LYS A 35 -4.67 -2.12 6.05
C LYS A 35 -4.78 -0.72 6.64
N LYS A 36 -3.86 -0.32 7.54
CA LYS A 36 -3.84 1.03 8.14
C LYS A 36 -3.67 2.12 7.08
N LYS A 37 -2.74 1.92 6.14
CA LYS A 37 -2.55 2.83 5.00
C LYS A 37 -3.78 2.90 4.12
N PHE A 38 -4.37 1.75 3.78
CA PHE A 38 -5.59 1.69 2.98
C PHE A 38 -6.74 2.46 3.65
N GLU A 39 -6.98 2.26 4.95
CA GLU A 39 -8.01 2.99 5.68
C GLU A 39 -7.73 4.51 5.72
N LEU A 40 -6.47 4.91 5.90
CA LEU A 40 -6.05 6.31 5.86
C LEU A 40 -6.35 6.95 4.50
N HIS A 41 -5.92 6.33 3.40
CA HIS A 41 -6.18 6.82 2.05
C HIS A 41 -7.67 6.78 1.69
N ARG A 42 -8.40 5.76 2.15
CA ARG A 42 -9.86 5.66 1.94
C ARG A 42 -10.59 6.83 2.57
N ARG A 43 -10.31 7.12 3.86
CA ARG A 43 -10.89 8.27 4.56
C ARG A 43 -10.56 9.60 3.88
N HIS A 44 -9.31 9.75 3.44
CA HIS A 44 -8.88 10.94 2.69
C HIS A 44 -9.66 11.10 1.38
N ARG A 45 -9.74 10.03 0.58
CA ARG A 45 -10.50 10.02 -0.68
C ARG A 45 -11.97 10.35 -0.46
N GLU A 46 -12.63 9.74 0.51
CA GLU A 46 -14.05 10.00 0.79
C GLU A 46 -14.31 11.46 1.19
N LYS A 47 -13.38 12.10 1.91
CA LYS A 47 -13.48 13.52 2.25
C LYS A 47 -13.34 14.40 1.00
N VAL A 48 -12.32 14.13 0.18
CA VAL A 48 -12.08 14.84 -1.07
C VAL A 48 -13.27 14.71 -2.03
N GLU A 49 -13.86 13.52 -2.15
CA GLU A 49 -15.04 13.28 -2.99
C GLU A 49 -16.26 14.08 -2.48
N ARG A 50 -16.52 14.08 -1.16
CA ARG A 50 -17.60 14.91 -0.56
C ARG A 50 -17.45 16.40 -0.83
N ILE A 51 -16.23 16.93 -0.76
CA ILE A 51 -15.98 18.36 -1.06
C ILE A 51 -16.18 18.64 -2.56
N LYS A 52 -15.78 17.72 -3.44
CA LYS A 52 -15.98 17.84 -4.90
C LYS A 52 -17.43 17.77 -5.34
N GLU A 53 -18.27 17.04 -4.62
CA GLU A 53 -19.72 17.00 -4.85
C GLU A 53 -20.40 18.34 -4.52
N ASN A 54 -19.76 19.18 -3.69
CA ASN A 54 -20.25 20.53 -3.43
C ASN A 54 -19.89 21.46 -4.60
N SER A 55 -20.90 22.07 -5.23
CA SER A 55 -20.72 22.86 -6.46
C SER A 55 -20.05 24.23 -6.22
N ASN A 56 -20.00 24.70 -4.97
CA ASN A 56 -19.40 25.97 -4.57
C ASN A 56 -18.27 25.74 -3.55
N ILE A 57 -17.14 25.21 -4.02
CA ILE A 57 -15.94 25.05 -3.20
C ILE A 57 -15.29 26.41 -3.00
N SER A 58 -15.14 26.84 -1.76
CA SER A 58 -14.45 28.07 -1.37
C SER A 58 -12.92 27.90 -1.41
N GLU A 59 -12.18 29.00 -1.52
CA GLU A 59 -10.71 28.99 -1.41
C GLU A 59 -10.24 28.37 -0.07
N ALA A 60 -10.99 28.60 1.01
CA ALA A 60 -10.71 28.01 2.32
C ALA A 60 -10.85 26.48 2.32
N GLU A 61 -11.80 25.92 1.59
CA GLU A 61 -11.95 24.46 1.42
C GLU A 61 -10.82 23.87 0.57
N TYR A 62 -10.41 24.56 -0.50
CA TYR A 62 -9.21 24.15 -1.25
C TYR A 62 -7.95 24.14 -0.39
N ARG A 63 -7.76 25.17 0.45
CA ARG A 63 -6.62 25.21 1.40
C ARG A 63 -6.68 24.04 2.37
N LYS A 64 -7.85 23.74 2.93
CA LYS A 64 -8.04 22.57 3.81
C LYS A 64 -7.74 21.25 3.09
N MET A 65 -8.14 21.08 1.84
CA MET A 65 -7.81 19.87 1.07
C MET A 65 -6.29 19.70 0.90
N LEU A 66 -5.59 20.78 0.56
CA LEU A 66 -4.13 20.76 0.43
C LEU A 66 -3.43 20.47 1.76
N GLU A 67 -3.95 21.01 2.87
CA GLU A 67 -3.45 20.71 4.22
C GLU A 67 -3.71 19.25 4.60
N GLU A 68 -4.90 18.71 4.33
CA GLU A 68 -5.25 17.31 4.57
C GLU A 68 -4.40 16.35 3.74
N ASP A 69 -4.06 16.71 2.50
CA ASP A 69 -3.14 15.94 1.64
C ASP A 69 -1.75 15.81 2.29
N VAL A 70 -1.23 16.91 2.85
CA VAL A 70 0.07 16.93 3.54
C VAL A 70 0.01 16.15 4.85
N ASP A 71 -1.02 16.37 5.67
CA ASP A 71 -1.24 15.66 6.93
C ASP A 71 -1.39 14.14 6.72
N MET A 72 -2.09 13.73 5.65
CA MET A 72 -2.21 12.33 5.26
C MET A 72 -0.84 11.71 4.97
N LYS A 73 0.02 12.40 4.20
CA LYS A 73 1.39 11.93 3.94
C LYS A 73 2.24 11.85 5.20
N MET A 74 2.10 12.82 6.11
CA MET A 74 2.81 12.79 7.40
C MET A 74 2.36 11.59 8.26
N LYS A 75 1.06 11.31 8.32
CA LYS A 75 0.52 10.14 9.02
C LYS A 75 1.00 8.83 8.41
N GLU A 76 1.06 8.76 7.08
CA GLU A 76 1.62 7.59 6.40
C GLU A 76 3.10 7.38 6.74
N ALA A 77 3.91 8.43 6.69
CA ALA A 77 5.33 8.36 7.06
C ALA A 77 5.54 8.00 8.55
N ALA A 78 4.69 8.52 9.44
CA ALA A 78 4.72 8.17 10.85
C ALA A 78 4.41 6.67 11.08
N LEU A 79 3.41 6.13 10.36
CA LEU A 79 3.12 4.69 10.36
C LEU A 79 4.29 3.87 9.82
N GLU A 80 4.91 4.28 8.71
CA GLU A 80 6.08 3.58 8.19
C GLU A 80 7.24 3.54 9.20
N LYS A 81 7.50 4.67 9.88
CA LYS A 81 8.53 4.77 10.91
C LYS A 81 8.22 3.92 12.14
N GLU A 82 6.97 3.83 12.56
CA GLU A 82 6.57 2.94 13.66
C GLU A 82 6.80 1.47 13.29
N TYR A 83 6.47 1.10 12.06
CA TYR A 83 6.58 -0.28 11.59
C TYR A 83 8.00 -0.67 11.21
N SER A 84 8.88 0.26 10.83
CA SER A 84 10.28 -0.06 10.52
C SER A 84 10.98 -0.75 11.69
N GLY A 85 10.79 -0.23 12.91
CA GLY A 85 11.33 -0.85 14.13
C GLY A 85 10.70 -2.21 14.47
N LYS A 86 9.47 -2.48 14.02
CA LYS A 86 8.83 -3.80 14.16
C LYS A 86 9.40 -4.79 13.14
N PHE A 87 9.63 -4.34 11.91
CA PHE A 87 10.19 -5.16 10.84
C PHE A 87 11.65 -5.55 11.09
N GLU A 88 12.47 -4.64 11.61
CA GLU A 88 13.87 -4.93 11.97
C GLU A 88 14.00 -6.02 13.05
N LYS A 89 13.01 -6.16 13.93
CA LYS A 89 12.96 -7.23 14.94
C LYS A 89 12.56 -8.58 14.37
N VAL A 90 11.97 -8.60 13.17
CA VAL A 90 11.41 -9.80 12.53
C VAL A 90 12.30 -10.32 11.42
N LEU A 91 12.95 -9.42 10.67
CA LEU A 91 13.81 -9.74 9.54
C LEU A 91 15.11 -8.95 9.61
N ALA A 92 16.20 -9.57 9.17
CA ALA A 92 17.43 -8.86 8.90
C ALA A 92 17.20 -7.74 7.84
N PRO A 93 17.86 -6.58 7.95
CA PRO A 93 17.63 -5.44 7.04
C PRO A 93 17.74 -5.78 5.55
N GLU A 94 18.68 -6.66 5.19
CA GLU A 94 18.85 -7.11 3.81
C GLU A 94 17.62 -7.88 3.30
N LYS A 95 17.14 -8.85 4.07
CA LYS A 95 15.95 -9.65 3.74
C LYS A 95 14.69 -8.78 3.71
N LEU A 96 14.56 -7.86 4.66
CA LEU A 96 13.47 -6.89 4.70
C LEU A 96 13.43 -6.04 3.44
N TYR A 97 14.57 -5.49 3.03
CA TYR A 97 14.68 -4.70 1.82
C TYR A 97 14.29 -5.53 0.58
N ARG A 98 14.81 -6.77 0.45
CA ARG A 98 14.43 -7.67 -0.65
C ARG A 98 12.94 -7.99 -0.65
N ALA A 99 12.35 -8.23 0.52
CA ALA A 99 10.92 -8.52 0.65
C ALA A 99 10.06 -7.33 0.19
N GLN A 100 10.40 -6.12 0.61
CA GLN A 100 9.72 -4.91 0.16
C GLN A 100 9.86 -4.68 -1.35
N GLN A 101 11.03 -4.94 -1.93
CA GLN A 101 11.24 -4.83 -3.37
C GLN A 101 10.43 -5.88 -4.14
N ALA A 102 10.41 -7.13 -3.65
CA ALA A 102 9.61 -8.20 -4.23
C ALA A 102 8.11 -7.85 -4.20
N GLU A 103 7.62 -7.30 -3.09
CA GLU A 103 6.23 -6.83 -3.00
C GLU A 103 5.90 -5.72 -4.00
N LYS A 104 6.75 -4.70 -4.10
CA LYS A 104 6.57 -3.60 -5.06
C LYS A 104 6.54 -4.11 -6.50
N ARG A 105 7.48 -4.98 -6.86
CA ARG A 105 7.54 -5.61 -8.19
C ARG A 105 6.29 -6.44 -8.49
N PHE A 106 5.84 -7.23 -7.51
CA PHE A 106 4.62 -8.02 -7.66
C PHE A 106 3.40 -7.12 -7.91
N ILE A 107 3.22 -6.07 -7.10
CA ILE A 107 2.13 -5.11 -7.26
C ILE A 107 2.20 -4.42 -8.63
N GLN A 108 3.38 -3.95 -9.04
CA GLN A 108 3.57 -3.27 -10.32
C GLN A 108 3.25 -4.18 -11.52
N ASN A 109 3.66 -5.45 -11.45
CA ASN A 109 3.39 -6.43 -12.49
C ASN A 109 1.88 -6.75 -12.57
N GLU A 110 1.23 -6.95 -11.41
CA GLU A 110 -0.21 -7.19 -11.38
C GLU A 110 -0.97 -5.98 -11.94
N VAL A 111 -0.64 -4.74 -11.52
CA VAL A 111 -1.28 -3.52 -12.04
C VAL A 111 -1.09 -3.37 -13.56
N THR A 112 0.11 -3.63 -14.07
CA THR A 112 0.39 -3.58 -15.52
C THR A 112 -0.45 -4.62 -16.27
N ARG A 113 -0.55 -5.85 -15.77
CA ARG A 113 -1.41 -6.91 -16.35
C ARG A 113 -2.88 -6.52 -16.34
N PHE A 114 -3.38 -5.97 -15.23
CA PHE A 114 -4.77 -5.51 -15.14
C PHE A 114 -5.08 -4.38 -16.12
N ARG A 115 -4.15 -3.42 -16.31
CA ARG A 115 -4.32 -2.34 -17.28
C ARG A 115 -4.33 -2.85 -18.72
N SER A 116 -3.36 -3.70 -19.09
CA SER A 116 -3.28 -4.30 -20.43
C SER A 116 -4.52 -5.15 -20.79
N ASN A 117 -5.05 -5.93 -19.85
CA ASN A 117 -6.29 -6.68 -20.07
C ASN A 117 -7.52 -5.77 -20.25
N ARG A 118 -7.56 -4.63 -19.55
CA ARG A 118 -8.68 -3.68 -19.67
C ARG A 118 -8.66 -2.93 -21.00
N ASP A 119 -7.48 -2.62 -21.53
CA ASP A 119 -7.32 -1.98 -22.84
C ASP A 119 -7.69 -2.95 -23.97
N ASN A 120 -7.30 -4.22 -23.87
CA ASN A 120 -7.69 -5.26 -24.83
C ASN A 120 -9.21 -5.53 -24.85
N ASN A 121 -9.91 -5.33 -23.73
CA ASN A 121 -11.37 -5.56 -23.65
C ASN A 121 -12.20 -4.33 -24.02
N ARG A 122 -11.57 -3.16 -24.22
CA ARG A 122 -12.22 -1.94 -24.76
C ARG A 122 -12.09 -1.82 -26.28
N ASN A 123 -11.12 -2.50 -26.88
CA ASN A 123 -10.88 -2.56 -28.32
C ASN A 123 -11.52 -3.78 -29.02
N ARG A 124 -12.42 -4.48 -28.33
CA ARG A 124 -13.29 -5.54 -28.87
C ARG A 124 -14.73 -5.10 -28.74
#